data_AF-A0A8B8LTM3-F1
#
_entry.id   AF-A0A8B8LTM3-F1
#
_cell.length_a   1.000
_cell.length_b   1.000
_cell.length_c   1.000
_cell.angle_alpha   90.00
_cell.angle_beta   90.00
_cell.angle_gamma   90.00
#
_symmetry.space_group_name_H-M   'P 1'
#
loop_
_entity.id
_entity.type
_entity.pdbx_description
1 polymer ?
#
loop_
_entity_poly.entity_id
_entity_poly.type
_entity_poly.pdbx_seq_one_letter_code
_entity_poly.pdbx_strand_id
1 'polypeptide(L)'
;MVISATFLNSHFQLSLASHASHQRATLSLFPTSIFSLSKTAMSSATLRSSSPTSHQPLAVAELNDESDFEPLLSPDGYISICGFGSLLSERSARSTFPDLANFRIARLNQFRRVFAHVAPVFFERGIAKPETMEISSLSVEPCEGETLVVTVFEIRKSEIPDFMKREVEFRFLAVFPETLDGKPFDSPAVLCARYSDEEFFNIRCKGNKEIYCQQYGRWNIDKIWRDDVLPCRVYLRHCVLAAKNLGETAYNNFLDHTYLADRKTTIREYMATSGSGIMEEQPPESLKYRYGG
;
A
#
# COMPACT_ATOMS: atom_id res chain seq x y z
N MET A 1 -38.12 -40.96 4.89
CA MET A 1 -39.22 -39.97 4.90
C MET A 1 -38.61 -38.64 4.47
N VAL A 2 -39.18 -37.95 3.48
CA VAL A 2 -38.60 -36.73 2.90
C VAL A 2 -39.24 -35.50 3.53
N ILE A 3 -38.43 -34.48 3.82
CA ILE A 3 -38.77 -33.06 3.66
C ILE A 3 -37.44 -32.32 3.41
N SER A 4 -37.48 -31.34 2.51
CA SER A 4 -36.35 -30.47 2.16
C SER A 4 -36.74 -29.03 2.45
N ALA A 5 -35.76 -28.20 2.86
CA ALA A 5 -35.94 -26.77 3.03
C ALA A 5 -34.73 -26.03 2.43
N THR A 6 -34.98 -25.24 1.40
CA THR A 6 -33.96 -24.51 0.63
C THR A 6 -33.51 -23.25 1.32
N PHE A 7 -32.20 -23.01 1.37
CA PHE A 7 -31.64 -21.67 1.61
C PHE A 7 -31.80 -20.80 0.34
N LEU A 8 -32.15 -19.52 0.52
CA LEU A 8 -32.16 -18.55 -0.59
C LEU A 8 -30.78 -17.90 -0.74
N ASN A 9 -30.22 -17.95 -1.96
CA ASN A 9 -29.12 -17.08 -2.37
C ASN A 9 -29.66 -15.71 -2.80
N SER A 10 -29.20 -14.64 -2.17
CA SER A 10 -29.42 -13.26 -2.61
C SER A 10 -28.19 -12.71 -3.35
N HIS A 11 -28.11 -13.00 -4.66
CA HIS A 11 -27.20 -12.23 -5.53
C HIS A 11 -27.69 -10.78 -5.63
N PHE A 12 -26.85 -9.82 -5.24
CA PHE A 12 -27.02 -8.43 -5.62
C PHE A 12 -25.93 -8.02 -6.61
N GLN A 13 -26.34 -7.84 -7.87
CA GLN A 13 -25.52 -7.39 -8.97
C GLN A 13 -26.15 -6.11 -9.51
N LEU A 14 -25.50 -4.97 -9.32
CA LEU A 14 -25.98 -3.68 -9.81
C LEU A 14 -24.92 -3.01 -10.68
N SER A 15 -25.02 -3.29 -11.98
CA SER A 15 -24.46 -2.45 -13.05
C SER A 15 -25.58 -1.60 -13.59
N LEU A 16 -25.41 -0.28 -13.63
CA LEU A 16 -26.28 0.62 -14.39
C LEU A 16 -25.48 1.81 -14.91
N ALA A 17 -25.27 1.82 -16.23
CA ALA A 17 -24.93 3.03 -16.97
C ALA A 17 -26.17 3.50 -17.73
N SER A 18 -26.34 4.81 -17.86
CA SER A 18 -27.33 5.43 -18.75
C SER A 18 -26.73 6.66 -19.42
N HIS A 19 -27.30 7.07 -20.55
CA HIS A 19 -26.80 8.19 -21.35
C HIS A 19 -27.89 9.22 -21.62
N ALA A 20 -27.48 10.49 -21.48
CA ALA A 20 -27.92 11.71 -22.16
C ALA A 20 -29.34 11.83 -22.79
N SER A 21 -29.98 12.97 -22.50
CA SER A 21 -30.57 13.80 -23.56
C SER A 21 -30.53 15.30 -23.19
N HIS A 22 -30.49 16.18 -24.18
CA HIS A 22 -30.32 17.64 -24.01
C HIS A 22 -31.62 18.39 -23.63
N GLN A 23 -31.45 19.61 -23.10
CA GLN A 23 -32.15 20.80 -23.63
C GLN A 23 -31.24 22.05 -23.59
N ARG A 24 -31.65 23.12 -24.29
CA ARG A 24 -30.84 24.33 -24.63
C ARG A 24 -31.56 25.61 -24.17
N ALA A 25 -30.84 26.63 -23.70
CA ALA A 25 -31.35 28.01 -23.56
C ALA A 25 -30.22 29.07 -23.58
N THR A 26 -30.53 30.30 -24.01
CA THR A 26 -29.62 31.46 -24.24
C THR A 26 -30.46 32.78 -24.18
N LEU A 27 -29.98 34.05 -24.25
CA LEU A 27 -28.68 34.64 -24.62
C LEU A 27 -28.57 36.10 -24.08
N SER A 28 -27.53 36.48 -23.32
CA SER A 28 -27.00 37.88 -23.18
C SER A 28 -25.83 37.93 -22.16
N LEU A 29 -24.81 38.81 -22.13
CA LEU A 29 -24.25 39.92 -22.95
C LEU A 29 -24.03 41.25 -22.16
N PHE A 30 -22.89 41.38 -21.46
CA PHE A 30 -22.04 42.60 -21.23
C PHE A 30 -22.64 43.93 -20.68
N PRO A 31 -21.83 44.99 -20.36
CA PRO A 31 -20.45 45.10 -19.82
C PRO A 31 -20.51 45.80 -18.41
N THR A 32 -19.63 46.64 -17.82
CA THR A 32 -18.27 47.22 -18.08
C THR A 32 -17.65 47.66 -16.73
N SER A 33 -16.34 47.49 -16.46
CA SER A 33 -15.29 48.54 -16.25
C SER A 33 -14.10 47.88 -15.52
N ILE A 34 -12.83 48.02 -15.91
CA ILE A 34 -11.92 49.18 -15.90
C ILE A 34 -11.77 49.83 -14.51
N PHE A 35 -10.71 49.45 -13.80
CA PHE A 35 -9.85 50.39 -13.07
C PHE A 35 -8.38 49.90 -13.12
N SER A 36 -7.44 50.82 -12.91
CA SER A 36 -6.00 50.59 -13.04
C SER A 36 -5.28 51.17 -11.84
N LEU A 37 -4.24 50.49 -11.34
CA LEU A 37 -2.93 51.12 -11.12
C LEU A 37 -1.80 50.08 -10.99
N SER A 38 -0.56 50.55 -11.08
CA SER A 38 0.66 49.76 -11.12
C SER A 38 1.56 50.02 -9.90
N LYS A 39 2.46 49.07 -9.58
CA LYS A 39 3.91 49.37 -9.46
C LYS A 39 4.82 48.14 -9.31
N THR A 40 6.05 48.38 -9.74
CA THR A 40 7.18 47.45 -9.84
C THR A 40 7.83 47.13 -8.48
N ALA A 41 8.31 45.90 -8.31
CA ALA A 41 9.51 45.61 -7.53
C ALA A 41 10.23 44.37 -8.10
N MET A 42 11.46 44.53 -8.58
CA MET A 42 12.35 43.40 -8.86
C MET A 42 13.28 43.19 -7.66
N SER A 43 13.55 41.93 -7.32
CA SER A 43 14.69 41.55 -6.49
C SER A 43 15.42 40.40 -7.17
N SER A 44 16.67 40.61 -7.55
CA SER A 44 17.52 39.59 -8.17
C SER A 44 18.46 39.05 -7.09
N ALA A 45 18.27 37.79 -6.71
CA ALA A 45 19.09 37.10 -5.72
C ALA A 45 19.94 36.03 -6.42
N THR A 46 21.26 36.25 -6.47
CA THR A 46 22.20 35.37 -7.17
C THR A 46 22.33 34.02 -6.46
N LEU A 47 21.83 32.95 -7.08
CA LEU A 47 22.11 31.58 -6.65
C LEU A 47 23.61 31.29 -6.77
N ARG A 48 24.30 31.21 -5.63
CA ARG A 48 25.69 30.74 -5.58
C ARG A 48 25.72 29.22 -5.69
N SER A 49 26.48 28.71 -6.65
CA SER A 49 26.86 27.31 -6.73
C SER A 49 27.59 26.88 -5.45
N SER A 50 27.16 25.76 -4.87
CA SER A 50 27.86 25.04 -3.80
C SER A 50 27.91 23.54 -4.12
N SER A 51 29.07 22.92 -3.89
CA SER A 51 29.34 21.54 -4.27
C SER A 51 28.59 20.52 -3.39
N PRO A 52 28.11 19.39 -3.94
CA PRO A 52 27.40 18.37 -3.16
C PRO A 52 28.36 17.45 -2.40
N THR A 53 28.60 17.74 -1.12
CA THR A 53 29.20 16.78 -0.17
C THR A 53 28.52 16.84 1.20
N SER A 54 27.32 16.27 1.29
CA SER A 54 26.74 15.80 2.55
C SER A 54 25.80 14.63 2.30
N HIS A 55 26.00 13.52 3.02
CA HIS A 55 24.98 12.49 3.16
C HIS A 55 23.95 12.98 4.18
N GLN A 56 23.06 13.88 3.75
CA GLN A 56 21.79 13.99 4.45
C GLN A 56 20.98 12.72 4.17
N PRO A 57 20.34 12.09 5.17
CA PRO A 57 19.33 11.08 4.87
C PRO A 57 18.24 11.77 4.03
N LEU A 58 17.88 11.19 2.87
CA LEU A 58 16.86 11.79 2.03
C LEU A 58 15.56 11.87 2.84
N ALA A 59 15.07 13.09 3.02
CA ALA A 59 13.96 13.37 3.92
C ALA A 59 12.69 12.68 3.42
N VAL A 60 12.30 11.61 4.11
CA VAL A 60 11.09 10.86 3.82
C VAL A 60 9.89 11.77 4.12
N ALA A 61 9.22 12.23 3.07
CA ALA A 61 8.05 13.09 3.20
C ALA A 61 6.77 12.26 3.32
N GLU A 62 5.90 12.61 4.26
CA GLU A 62 4.57 11.99 4.41
C GLU A 62 3.55 12.68 3.49
N LEU A 63 2.80 11.88 2.73
CA LEU A 63 1.78 12.32 1.78
C LEU A 63 0.40 12.05 2.38
N ASN A 64 -0.38 13.10 2.61
CA ASN A 64 -1.64 13.06 3.34
C ASN A 64 -2.83 13.10 2.39
N ASP A 65 -2.81 14.07 1.45
CA ASP A 65 -3.87 14.40 0.50
C ASP A 65 -3.38 14.25 -0.96
N GLU A 66 -4.30 14.17 -1.93
CA GLU A 66 -3.97 13.94 -3.35
C GLU A 66 -2.98 14.96 -3.94
N SER A 67 -2.99 16.20 -3.45
CA SER A 67 -2.05 17.26 -3.85
C SER A 67 -0.59 16.94 -3.54
N ASP A 68 -0.33 16.13 -2.51
CA ASP A 68 1.03 15.81 -2.06
C ASP A 68 1.72 14.84 -3.02
N PHE A 69 0.95 14.17 -3.89
CA PHE A 69 1.44 13.26 -4.93
C PHE A 69 1.82 14.00 -6.22
N GLU A 70 1.33 15.21 -6.45
CA GLU A 70 1.60 16.01 -7.66
C GLU A 70 3.12 16.24 -7.90
N PRO A 71 3.95 16.57 -6.88
CA PRO A 71 5.39 16.76 -7.08
C PRO A 71 6.19 15.47 -7.34
N LEU A 72 5.56 14.30 -7.20
CA LEU A 72 6.16 12.98 -7.45
C LEU A 72 5.84 12.45 -8.87
N LEU A 73 5.02 13.17 -9.64
CA LEU A 73 4.67 12.77 -11.00
C LEU A 73 5.84 12.99 -11.98
N SER A 74 6.08 11.97 -12.79
CA SER A 74 6.86 12.08 -14.03
C SER A 74 6.20 13.05 -15.03
N PRO A 75 6.95 13.62 -16.00
CA PRO A 75 6.38 14.45 -17.07
C PRO A 75 5.26 13.76 -17.87
N ASP A 76 5.27 12.44 -17.95
CA ASP A 76 4.26 11.61 -18.64
C ASP A 76 3.03 11.28 -17.76
N GLY A 77 2.96 11.81 -16.54
CA GLY A 77 1.80 11.67 -15.65
C GLY A 77 1.72 10.33 -14.89
N TYR A 78 2.84 9.62 -14.73
CA TYR A 78 2.95 8.43 -13.88
C TYR A 78 3.65 8.71 -12.55
N ILE A 79 3.36 7.90 -11.53
CA ILE A 79 4.05 7.87 -10.24
C ILE A 79 4.50 6.44 -9.90
N SER A 80 5.70 6.30 -9.30
CA SER A 80 6.24 5.02 -8.85
C SER A 80 5.68 4.60 -7.49
N ILE A 81 5.35 3.30 -7.32
CA ILE A 81 4.79 2.70 -6.10
C ILE A 81 5.67 1.52 -5.66
N CYS A 82 5.96 1.41 -4.35
CA CYS A 82 6.77 0.34 -3.76
C CYS A 82 5.92 -0.85 -3.28
N GLY A 83 6.11 -2.03 -3.89
CA GLY A 83 5.53 -3.30 -3.45
C GLY A 83 6.45 -4.11 -2.55
N PHE A 84 6.04 -4.41 -1.32
CA PHE A 84 6.88 -5.13 -0.34
C PHE A 84 6.30 -6.48 0.14
N GLY A 85 4.98 -6.68 0.01
CA GLY A 85 4.28 -7.93 0.37
C GLY A 85 3.77 -8.68 -0.85
N SER A 86 2.45 -8.93 -0.92
CA SER A 86 1.82 -9.55 -2.10
C SER A 86 2.09 -8.83 -3.43
N LEU A 87 2.38 -7.51 -3.39
CA LEU A 87 2.75 -6.73 -4.58
C LEU A 87 4.16 -7.05 -5.14
N LEU A 88 4.92 -7.92 -4.47
CA LEU A 88 6.12 -8.56 -5.06
C LEU A 88 5.75 -9.47 -6.26
N SER A 89 4.51 -9.96 -6.36
CA SER A 89 4.02 -10.72 -7.51
C SER A 89 3.35 -9.77 -8.52
N GLU A 90 3.85 -9.70 -9.76
CA GLU A 90 3.26 -8.84 -10.79
C GLU A 90 1.79 -9.20 -11.07
N ARG A 91 1.41 -10.49 -10.97
CA ARG A 91 0.01 -10.92 -11.04
C ARG A 91 -0.84 -10.24 -9.97
N SER A 92 -0.36 -10.22 -8.73
CA SER A 92 -1.06 -9.60 -7.60
C SER A 92 -1.08 -8.07 -7.71
N ALA A 93 -0.01 -7.47 -8.22
CA ALA A 93 0.03 -6.04 -8.55
C ALA A 93 -0.98 -5.69 -9.66
N ARG A 94 -1.02 -6.43 -10.77
CA ARG A 94 -2.02 -6.25 -11.86
C ARG A 94 -3.45 -6.57 -11.45
N SER A 95 -3.66 -7.42 -10.43
CA SER A 95 -4.98 -7.60 -9.80
C SER A 95 -5.45 -6.40 -8.96
N THR A 96 -4.59 -5.38 -8.82
CA THR A 96 -4.86 -4.11 -8.13
C THR A 96 -4.80 -2.92 -9.09
N PHE A 97 -3.76 -2.86 -9.93
CA PHE A 97 -3.47 -1.79 -10.89
C PHE A 97 -3.32 -2.45 -12.29
N PRO A 98 -4.41 -2.70 -13.03
CA PRO A 98 -4.35 -3.52 -14.25
C PRO A 98 -3.35 -3.00 -15.29
N ASP A 99 -3.34 -1.68 -15.47
CA ASP A 99 -2.57 -0.96 -16.47
C ASP A 99 -1.15 -0.55 -15.99
N LEU A 100 -0.66 -1.13 -14.89
CA LEU A 100 0.65 -0.76 -14.32
C LEU A 100 1.79 -0.92 -15.35
N ALA A 101 2.73 0.03 -15.30
CA ALA A 101 3.90 0.07 -16.15
C ALA A 101 5.19 -0.25 -15.37
N ASN A 102 6.26 -0.57 -16.12
CA ASN A 102 7.65 -0.56 -15.64
C ASN A 102 7.92 -1.36 -14.35
N PHE A 103 7.24 -2.49 -14.15
CA PHE A 103 7.42 -3.38 -13.01
C PHE A 103 8.87 -3.90 -12.95
N ARG A 104 9.59 -3.55 -11.87
CA ARG A 104 11.01 -3.80 -11.67
C ARG A 104 11.32 -4.15 -10.22
N ILE A 105 12.49 -4.74 -9.96
CA ILE A 105 12.98 -5.01 -8.60
C ILE A 105 13.88 -3.85 -8.17
N ALA A 106 13.78 -3.45 -6.90
CA ALA A 106 14.58 -2.40 -6.27
C ALA A 106 15.01 -2.78 -4.84
N ARG A 107 15.94 -2.02 -4.30
CA ARG A 107 16.38 -2.02 -2.91
C ARG A 107 15.77 -0.80 -2.21
N LEU A 108 15.36 -0.94 -0.95
CA LEU A 108 14.86 0.14 -0.09
C LEU A 108 15.54 0.03 1.28
N ASN A 109 16.34 1.04 1.62
CA ASN A 109 17.16 1.07 2.85
C ASN A 109 16.40 1.79 3.98
N GLN A 110 16.79 1.55 5.25
CA GLN A 110 16.24 2.18 6.45
C GLN A 110 14.77 1.81 6.80
N PHE A 111 14.28 0.67 6.28
CA PHE A 111 12.94 0.14 6.54
C PHE A 111 12.99 -1.37 6.76
N ARG A 112 12.04 -1.91 7.54
CA ARG A 112 11.84 -3.37 7.69
C ARG A 112 10.39 -3.79 7.47
N ARG A 113 10.18 -5.05 7.09
CA ARG A 113 8.87 -5.70 6.99
C ARG A 113 8.50 -6.36 8.32
N VAL A 114 7.26 -6.18 8.77
CA VAL A 114 6.74 -6.77 10.02
C VAL A 114 5.34 -7.34 9.80
N PHE A 115 5.10 -8.57 10.24
CA PHE A 115 3.78 -9.21 10.25
C PHE A 115 2.95 -8.77 11.48
N ALA A 116 2.69 -7.47 11.58
CA ALA A 116 2.02 -6.81 12.72
C ALA A 116 0.64 -6.21 12.39
N HIS A 117 0.14 -6.38 11.15
CA HIS A 117 -1.07 -5.69 10.68
C HIS A 117 -2.32 -6.59 10.74
N VAL A 118 -3.36 -6.23 11.49
CA VAL A 118 -4.63 -6.98 11.50
C VAL A 118 -5.58 -6.46 10.41
N ALA A 119 -5.47 -7.03 9.21
CA ALA A 119 -6.27 -6.61 8.06
C ALA A 119 -7.70 -7.22 8.11
N PRO A 120 -8.79 -6.42 8.17
CA PRO A 120 -10.19 -6.89 8.18
C PRO A 120 -10.52 -7.86 7.03
N VAL A 121 -9.86 -7.66 5.88
CA VAL A 121 -10.06 -8.42 4.65
C VAL A 121 -9.66 -9.91 4.75
N PHE A 122 -8.94 -10.32 5.79
CA PHE A 122 -8.61 -11.73 6.03
C PHE A 122 -9.74 -12.48 6.76
N PHE A 123 -10.51 -11.76 7.58
CA PHE A 123 -11.72 -12.28 8.24
C PHE A 123 -12.86 -12.39 7.22
N GLU A 124 -13.08 -11.35 6.41
CA GLU A 124 -14.03 -11.37 5.27
C GLU A 124 -13.81 -12.54 4.30
N ARG A 125 -12.55 -12.97 4.16
CA ARG A 125 -12.13 -14.04 3.26
C ARG A 125 -12.07 -15.42 3.90
N GLY A 126 -12.30 -15.55 5.20
CA GLY A 126 -12.20 -16.82 5.93
C GLY A 126 -10.79 -17.43 5.91
N ILE A 127 -9.74 -16.59 5.91
CA ILE A 127 -8.32 -17.03 5.93
C ILE A 127 -7.54 -16.59 7.18
N ALA A 128 -8.11 -15.69 7.99
CA ALA A 128 -7.66 -15.46 9.36
C ALA A 128 -7.99 -16.67 10.23
N LYS A 129 -7.09 -17.03 11.17
CA LYS A 129 -7.36 -18.04 12.22
C LYS A 129 -7.27 -17.38 13.60
N PRO A 130 -8.36 -16.80 14.13
CA PRO A 130 -8.34 -16.07 15.39
C PRO A 130 -7.91 -16.93 16.59
N GLU A 131 -8.19 -18.23 16.55
CA GLU A 131 -7.91 -19.19 17.63
C GLU A 131 -6.41 -19.45 17.81
N THR A 132 -5.61 -19.28 16.76
CA THR A 132 -4.14 -19.39 16.78
C THR A 132 -3.46 -18.02 16.66
N MET A 133 -4.22 -16.93 16.62
CA MET A 133 -3.75 -15.57 16.30
C MET A 133 -3.02 -15.45 14.95
N GLU A 134 -3.17 -16.42 14.03
CA GLU A 134 -2.63 -16.39 12.67
C GLU A 134 -3.52 -15.50 11.77
N ILE A 135 -3.53 -14.22 12.09
CA ILE A 135 -4.44 -13.20 11.55
C ILE A 135 -3.70 -12.04 10.85
N SER A 136 -2.37 -11.95 10.97
CA SER A 136 -1.66 -10.76 10.51
C SER A 136 -1.30 -10.75 9.03
N SER A 137 -1.55 -9.59 8.44
CA SER A 137 -1.00 -9.05 7.21
C SER A 137 0.37 -8.42 7.48
N LEU A 138 1.00 -7.99 6.41
CA LEU A 138 2.33 -7.38 6.40
C LEU A 138 2.24 -5.85 6.38
N SER A 139 3.14 -5.20 7.12
CA SER A 139 3.37 -3.76 7.01
C SER A 139 4.87 -3.45 7.00
N VAL A 140 5.20 -2.17 6.77
CA VAL A 140 6.57 -1.65 6.81
C VAL A 140 6.64 -0.52 7.83
N GLU A 141 7.74 -0.48 8.59
CA GLU A 141 8.09 0.61 9.51
C GLU A 141 9.57 1.00 9.33
N PRO A 142 9.96 2.27 9.60
CA PRO A 142 11.36 2.68 9.61
C PRO A 142 12.19 1.85 10.59
N CYS A 143 13.40 1.47 10.19
CA CYS A 143 14.36 0.79 11.04
C CYS A 143 15.78 1.05 10.53
N GLU A 144 16.64 1.63 11.37
CA GLU A 144 18.01 1.95 10.98
C GLU A 144 18.81 0.68 10.67
N GLY A 145 19.65 0.75 9.63
CA GLY A 145 20.51 -0.36 9.18
C GLY A 145 19.80 -1.48 8.42
N GLU A 146 18.47 -1.49 8.38
CA GLU A 146 17.69 -2.51 7.65
C GLU A 146 17.59 -2.24 6.14
N THR A 147 17.31 -3.30 5.38
CA THR A 147 17.20 -3.23 3.91
C THR A 147 16.17 -4.22 3.37
N LEU A 148 15.29 -3.73 2.50
CA LEU A 148 14.28 -4.51 1.81
C LEU A 148 14.58 -4.59 0.32
N VAL A 149 14.42 -5.78 -0.25
CA VAL A 149 14.14 -5.97 -1.68
C VAL A 149 12.64 -5.80 -1.87
N VAL A 150 12.28 -4.86 -2.72
CA VAL A 150 10.91 -4.47 -3.06
C VAL A 150 10.73 -4.53 -4.57
N THR A 151 9.48 -4.52 -5.03
CA THR A 151 9.15 -4.17 -6.42
C THR A 151 8.84 -2.69 -6.51
N VAL A 152 9.11 -2.09 -7.66
CA VAL A 152 8.61 -0.77 -8.03
C VAL A 152 7.87 -0.89 -9.34
N PHE A 153 6.71 -0.26 -9.44
CA PHE A 153 5.91 -0.17 -10.66
C PHE A 153 5.24 1.20 -10.73
N GLU A 154 4.79 1.58 -11.91
CA GLU A 154 4.19 2.89 -12.17
C GLU A 154 2.69 2.80 -12.42
N ILE A 155 1.94 3.70 -11.78
CA ILE A 155 0.50 3.91 -11.99
C ILE A 155 0.28 5.32 -12.55
N ARG A 156 -0.83 5.54 -13.25
CA ARG A 156 -1.21 6.86 -13.77
C ARG A 156 -1.69 7.77 -12.65
N LYS A 157 -1.55 9.09 -12.83
CA LYS A 157 -2.18 10.12 -11.98
C LYS A 157 -3.66 9.84 -11.67
N SER A 158 -4.42 9.35 -12.65
CA SER A 158 -5.84 9.02 -12.52
C SER A 158 -6.16 7.87 -11.55
N GLU A 159 -5.16 7.05 -11.19
CA GLU A 159 -5.33 5.92 -10.26
C GLU A 159 -5.06 6.30 -8.80
N ILE A 160 -4.50 7.49 -8.54
CA ILE A 160 -4.14 7.97 -7.19
C ILE A 160 -5.34 7.99 -6.22
N PRO A 161 -6.55 8.46 -6.58
CA PRO A 161 -7.69 8.49 -5.64
C PRO A 161 -8.15 7.09 -5.21
N ASP A 162 -8.20 6.12 -6.13
CA ASP A 162 -8.56 4.73 -5.81
C ASP A 162 -7.44 3.99 -5.07
N PHE A 163 -6.16 4.33 -5.34
CA PHE A 163 -5.01 3.87 -4.54
C PHE A 163 -5.11 4.34 -3.09
N MET A 164 -5.29 5.65 -2.88
CA MET A 164 -5.41 6.24 -1.53
C MET A 164 -6.61 5.70 -0.75
N LYS A 165 -7.75 5.55 -1.42
CA LYS A 165 -8.99 4.99 -0.86
C LYS A 165 -8.85 3.51 -0.48
N ARG A 166 -8.08 2.74 -1.25
CA ARG A 166 -7.85 1.32 -0.98
C ARG A 166 -6.88 1.11 0.17
N GLU A 167 -5.72 1.78 0.13
CA GLU A 167 -4.65 1.61 1.11
C GLU A 167 -4.78 2.59 2.29
N VAL A 168 -6.03 3.01 2.60
CA VAL A 168 -6.40 4.03 3.60
C VAL A 168 -5.89 3.71 5.02
N GLU A 169 -5.69 2.43 5.32
CA GLU A 169 -5.14 1.91 6.57
C GLU A 169 -3.70 2.41 6.81
N PHE A 170 -2.94 2.73 5.75
CA PHE A 170 -1.51 3.09 5.79
C PHE A 170 -1.27 4.61 5.69
N ARG A 171 -0.07 5.04 6.09
CA ARG A 171 0.53 6.32 5.64
C ARG A 171 1.27 6.12 4.33
N PHE A 172 1.27 7.15 3.51
CA PHE A 172 2.03 7.20 2.26
C PHE A 172 3.32 7.97 2.48
N LEU A 173 4.45 7.37 2.15
CA LEU A 173 5.78 7.96 2.32
C LEU A 173 6.49 8.08 0.98
N ALA A 174 6.97 9.27 0.64
CA ALA A 174 7.91 9.48 -0.45
C ALA A 174 9.28 8.95 -0.05
N VAL A 175 9.70 7.84 -0.66
CA VAL A 175 10.99 7.19 -0.43
C VAL A 175 11.80 7.15 -1.72
N PHE A 176 13.10 6.93 -1.63
CA PHE A 176 13.99 6.81 -2.78
C PHE A 176 14.58 5.39 -2.82
N PRO A 177 14.00 4.48 -3.63
CA PRO A 177 14.60 3.18 -3.88
C PRO A 177 15.92 3.29 -4.65
N GLU A 178 16.73 2.26 -4.51
CA GLU A 178 17.93 2.03 -5.30
C GLU A 178 17.72 0.83 -6.24
N THR A 179 18.51 0.77 -7.30
CA THR A 179 18.74 -0.48 -8.04
C THR A 179 19.42 -1.53 -7.13
N LEU A 180 19.42 -2.80 -7.51
CA LEU A 180 20.05 -3.85 -6.69
C LEU A 180 21.57 -3.65 -6.56
N ASP A 181 22.19 -3.04 -7.57
CA ASP A 181 23.58 -2.57 -7.64
C ASP A 181 23.86 -1.24 -6.90
N GLY A 182 22.84 -0.61 -6.32
CA GLY A 182 22.99 0.53 -5.39
C GLY A 182 22.99 1.92 -6.04
N LYS A 183 22.65 2.06 -7.33
CA LYS A 183 22.35 3.37 -7.93
C LYS A 183 20.95 3.84 -7.46
N PRO A 184 20.82 5.02 -6.80
CA PRO A 184 19.51 5.59 -6.46
C PRO A 184 18.64 5.86 -7.69
N PHE A 185 17.32 5.82 -7.51
CA PHE A 185 16.37 6.25 -8.53
C PHE A 185 16.36 7.78 -8.63
N ASP A 186 16.26 8.30 -9.86
CA ASP A 186 16.27 9.74 -10.16
C ASP A 186 14.94 10.43 -9.78
N SER A 187 13.98 9.70 -9.20
CA SER A 187 12.68 10.18 -8.72
C SER A 187 12.16 9.29 -7.58
N PRO A 188 11.41 9.84 -6.62
CA PRO A 188 10.87 9.06 -5.50
C PRO A 188 9.79 8.07 -5.93
N ALA A 189 9.51 7.11 -5.04
CA ALA A 189 8.38 6.19 -5.11
C ALA A 189 7.56 6.26 -3.81
N VAL A 190 6.27 5.95 -3.88
CA VAL A 190 5.38 5.92 -2.72
C VAL A 190 5.44 4.56 -2.03
N LEU A 191 5.71 4.57 -0.73
CA LEU A 191 5.64 3.42 0.17
C LEU A 191 4.41 3.52 1.08
N CYS A 192 3.61 2.46 1.14
CA CYS A 192 2.61 2.29 2.21
C CYS A 192 3.31 1.81 3.50
N ALA A 193 3.43 2.67 4.50
CA ALA A 193 4.00 2.35 5.80
C ALA A 193 2.92 2.37 6.89
N ARG A 194 3.17 1.73 8.04
CA ARG A 194 2.17 1.71 9.12
C ARG A 194 2.05 3.06 9.83
N TYR A 195 0.87 3.29 10.39
CA TYR A 195 0.67 4.20 11.51
C TYR A 195 0.89 3.46 12.84
N SER A 196 0.77 4.17 13.96
CA SER A 196 0.21 3.65 15.22
C SER A 196 -1.32 3.70 15.20
N ASP A 197 -2.00 3.00 16.12
CA ASP A 197 -3.47 3.07 16.21
C ASP A 197 -3.97 4.49 16.55
N GLU A 198 -3.19 5.24 17.34
CA GLU A 198 -3.47 6.62 17.71
C GLU A 198 -3.35 7.58 16.50
N GLU A 199 -2.28 7.48 15.72
CA GLU A 199 -2.13 8.26 14.48
C GLU A 199 -3.23 7.93 13.48
N PHE A 200 -3.55 6.64 13.27
CA PHE A 200 -4.64 6.24 12.37
C PHE A 200 -5.99 6.82 12.84
N PHE A 201 -6.31 6.71 14.13
CA PHE A 201 -7.53 7.25 14.71
C PHE A 201 -7.62 8.78 14.57
N ASN A 202 -6.54 9.49 14.83
CA ASN A 202 -6.50 10.96 14.77
C ASN A 202 -6.48 11.49 13.32
N ILE A 203 -5.78 10.83 12.40
CA ILE A 203 -5.58 11.29 11.01
C ILE A 203 -6.68 10.74 10.09
N ARG A 204 -6.83 9.41 10.00
CA ARG A 204 -7.75 8.75 9.06
C ARG A 204 -9.18 8.71 9.59
N CYS A 205 -9.38 8.43 10.88
CA CYS A 205 -10.72 8.51 11.49
C CYS A 205 -11.10 9.92 11.98
N LYS A 206 -10.18 10.90 11.96
CA LYS A 206 -10.41 12.29 12.40
C LYS A 206 -10.97 12.40 13.83
N GLY A 207 -10.55 11.48 14.72
CA GLY A 207 -11.05 11.36 16.09
C GLY A 207 -12.46 10.78 16.23
N ASN A 208 -13.08 10.32 15.14
CA ASN A 208 -14.43 9.75 15.14
C ASN A 208 -14.39 8.22 15.37
N LYS A 209 -15.10 7.74 16.39
CA LYS A 209 -15.13 6.31 16.74
C LYS A 209 -16.04 5.49 15.83
N GLU A 210 -17.08 6.09 15.27
CA GLU A 210 -18.03 5.40 14.40
C GLU A 210 -17.36 4.95 13.08
N ILE A 211 -16.47 5.77 12.51
CA ILE A 211 -15.65 5.41 11.34
C ILE A 211 -14.75 4.20 11.64
N TYR A 212 -14.07 4.19 12.80
CA TYR A 212 -13.26 3.04 13.23
C TYR A 212 -14.12 1.78 13.40
N CYS A 213 -15.23 1.88 14.13
CA CYS A 213 -16.12 0.76 14.40
C CYS A 213 -16.77 0.16 13.13
N GLN A 214 -17.05 0.99 12.11
CA GLN A 214 -17.58 0.53 10.81
C GLN A 214 -16.60 -0.39 10.08
N GLN A 215 -15.29 -0.09 10.11
CA GLN A 215 -14.27 -0.87 9.43
C GLN A 215 -13.88 -2.12 10.25
N TYR A 216 -13.55 -1.92 11.52
CA TYR A 216 -12.84 -2.87 12.40
C TYR A 216 -13.73 -3.56 13.44
N GLY A 217 -14.75 -2.85 13.97
CA GLY A 217 -15.55 -3.30 15.10
C GLY A 217 -16.36 -4.58 14.84
N ARG A 218 -16.82 -4.78 13.60
CA ARG A 218 -17.51 -6.00 13.14
C ARG A 218 -16.67 -7.30 13.26
N TRP A 219 -15.36 -7.18 13.45
CA TRP A 219 -14.41 -8.28 13.60
C TRP A 219 -13.71 -8.29 14.97
N ASN A 220 -14.16 -7.46 15.93
CA ASN A 220 -13.51 -7.24 17.22
C ASN A 220 -12.01 -6.84 17.10
N ILE A 221 -11.67 -6.05 16.07
CA ILE A 221 -10.30 -5.56 15.86
C ILE A 221 -10.11 -4.26 16.67
N ASP A 222 -9.78 -4.41 17.95
CA ASP A 222 -9.53 -3.28 18.87
C ASP A 222 -8.18 -2.57 18.62
N LYS A 223 -7.30 -3.19 17.84
CA LYS A 223 -6.03 -2.63 17.34
C LYS A 223 -5.69 -3.16 15.96
N ILE A 224 -5.24 -2.27 15.08
CA ILE A 224 -4.77 -2.56 13.72
C ILE A 224 -3.31 -3.01 13.76
N TRP A 225 -2.50 -2.38 14.62
CA TRP A 225 -1.05 -2.64 14.71
C TRP A 225 -0.75 -3.36 16.02
N ARG A 226 -0.38 -4.64 15.92
CA ARG A 226 -0.28 -5.56 17.06
C ARG A 226 1.08 -6.25 17.12
N ASP A 227 1.49 -6.52 18.36
CA ASP A 227 2.76 -7.16 18.71
C ASP A 227 2.56 -8.64 19.14
N ASP A 228 1.30 -9.07 19.27
CA ASP A 228 0.84 -10.36 19.80
C ASP A 228 0.10 -11.22 18.75
N VAL A 229 0.44 -11.03 17.47
CA VAL A 229 -0.19 -11.71 16.32
C VAL A 229 0.81 -12.51 15.48
N LEU A 230 0.33 -13.59 14.86
CA LEU A 230 1.09 -14.42 13.93
C LEU A 230 0.64 -14.18 12.47
N PRO A 231 1.51 -14.42 11.48
CA PRO A 231 1.19 -14.30 10.07
C PRO A 231 -0.02 -15.15 9.67
N CYS A 232 -0.97 -14.55 8.93
CA CYS A 232 -1.99 -15.33 8.22
C CYS A 232 -1.28 -16.26 7.23
N ARG A 233 -1.35 -17.58 7.48
CA ARG A 233 -0.57 -18.62 6.78
C ARG A 233 -0.67 -18.53 5.26
N VAL A 234 -1.89 -18.42 4.74
CA VAL A 234 -2.19 -18.28 3.30
C VAL A 234 -1.53 -17.03 2.70
N TYR A 235 -1.54 -15.91 3.44
CA TYR A 235 -0.95 -14.66 2.97
C TYR A 235 0.58 -14.66 3.05
N LEU A 236 1.16 -15.20 4.13
CA LEU A 236 2.61 -15.38 4.25
C LEU A 236 3.13 -16.29 3.13
N ARG A 237 2.50 -17.45 2.90
CA ARG A 237 2.84 -18.35 1.79
C ARG A 237 2.85 -17.63 0.44
N HIS A 238 1.82 -16.84 0.15
CA HIS A 238 1.75 -16.07 -1.08
C HIS A 238 2.90 -15.06 -1.20
N CYS A 239 3.24 -14.33 -0.12
CA CYS A 239 4.36 -13.39 -0.13
C CYS A 239 5.72 -14.08 -0.29
N VAL A 240 5.93 -15.24 0.35
CA VAL A 240 7.15 -16.05 0.19
C VAL A 240 7.29 -16.60 -1.23
N LEU A 241 6.19 -17.03 -1.87
CA LEU A 241 6.19 -17.44 -3.28
C LEU A 241 6.42 -16.26 -4.22
N ALA A 242 5.82 -15.10 -3.95
CA ALA A 242 6.06 -13.88 -4.72
C ALA A 242 7.53 -13.47 -4.68
N ALA A 243 8.14 -13.41 -3.49
CA ALA A 243 9.57 -13.16 -3.31
C ALA A 243 10.45 -14.22 -4.00
N LYS A 244 10.05 -15.50 -3.95
CA LYS A 244 10.76 -16.59 -4.65
C LYS A 244 10.76 -16.43 -6.17
N ASN A 245 9.63 -15.99 -6.74
CA ASN A 245 9.49 -15.79 -8.19
C ASN A 245 10.30 -14.59 -8.71
N LEU A 246 10.68 -13.64 -7.84
CA LEU A 246 11.61 -12.55 -8.16
C LEU A 246 13.10 -12.96 -8.11
N GLY A 247 13.41 -14.18 -7.68
CA GLY A 247 14.76 -14.72 -7.62
C GLY A 247 15.39 -14.73 -6.21
N GLU A 248 16.58 -15.32 -6.11
CA GLU A 248 17.20 -15.69 -4.83
C GLU A 248 17.48 -14.48 -3.91
N THR A 249 17.92 -13.35 -4.46
CA THR A 249 18.15 -12.11 -3.69
C THR A 249 16.88 -11.62 -3.00
N ALA A 250 15.74 -11.66 -3.70
CA ALA A 250 14.45 -11.27 -3.14
C ALA A 250 13.92 -12.32 -2.16
N TYR A 251 14.10 -13.61 -2.46
CA TYR A 251 13.69 -14.72 -1.60
C TYR A 251 14.39 -14.69 -0.24
N ASN A 252 15.72 -14.66 -0.22
CA ASN A 252 16.49 -14.63 1.02
C ASN A 252 16.20 -13.34 1.80
N ASN A 253 16.20 -12.17 1.16
CA ASN A 253 15.84 -10.93 1.83
C ASN A 253 14.40 -10.94 2.38
N PHE A 254 13.44 -11.63 1.76
CA PHE A 254 12.11 -11.79 2.33
C PHE A 254 12.11 -12.69 3.58
N LEU A 255 12.89 -13.76 3.60
CA LEU A 255 12.96 -14.66 4.76
C LEU A 255 13.75 -14.06 5.94
N ASP A 256 14.83 -13.33 5.65
CA ASP A 256 15.78 -12.83 6.65
C ASP A 256 15.44 -11.40 7.14
N HIS A 257 14.96 -10.52 6.27
CA HIS A 257 14.60 -9.12 6.60
C HIS A 257 13.08 -8.90 6.62
N THR A 258 12.36 -9.91 7.11
CA THR A 258 10.95 -9.82 7.49
C THR A 258 10.76 -10.49 8.85
N TYR A 259 10.04 -9.81 9.73
CA TYR A 259 9.91 -10.21 11.13
C TYR A 259 8.46 -10.54 11.51
N LEU A 260 8.31 -11.34 12.56
CA LEU A 260 7.04 -11.45 13.28
C LEU A 260 6.71 -10.14 14.02
N ALA A 261 5.51 -10.08 14.58
CA ALA A 261 5.02 -8.95 15.38
C ALA A 261 5.97 -8.55 16.55
N ASP A 262 6.75 -9.52 17.05
CA ASP A 262 7.78 -9.34 18.09
C ASP A 262 9.01 -8.51 17.65
N ARG A 263 9.15 -8.26 16.34
CA ARG A 263 10.26 -7.54 15.68
C ARG A 263 11.64 -8.13 15.96
N LYS A 264 11.71 -9.45 16.20
CA LYS A 264 12.93 -10.19 16.53
C LYS A 264 13.01 -11.50 15.75
N THR A 265 11.96 -12.30 15.78
CA THR A 265 11.91 -13.59 15.09
C THR A 265 11.75 -13.35 13.59
N THR A 266 12.71 -13.81 12.79
CA THR A 266 12.63 -13.74 11.32
C THR A 266 11.61 -14.72 10.76
N ILE A 267 11.14 -14.47 9.54
CA ILE A 267 10.29 -15.44 8.82
C ILE A 267 11.04 -16.75 8.56
N ARG A 268 12.37 -16.73 8.37
CA ARG A 268 13.17 -17.97 8.25
C ARG A 268 13.08 -18.82 9.51
N GLU A 269 13.31 -18.24 10.68
CA GLU A 269 13.26 -18.94 11.98
C GLU A 269 11.85 -19.42 12.31
N TYR A 270 10.83 -18.58 12.05
CA TYR A 270 9.43 -18.95 12.25
C TYR A 270 9.04 -20.15 11.39
N MET A 271 9.32 -20.12 10.08
CA MET A 271 8.97 -21.21 9.16
C MET A 271 9.73 -22.52 9.45
N ALA A 272 10.93 -22.44 10.04
CA ALA A 272 11.68 -23.59 10.52
C ALA A 272 11.14 -24.18 11.84
N THR A 273 10.20 -23.51 12.52
CA THR A 273 9.68 -23.88 13.85
C THR A 273 8.15 -23.86 13.88
N SER A 274 7.53 -22.91 14.59
CA SER A 274 6.07 -22.82 14.81
C SER A 274 5.29 -22.52 13.53
N GLY A 275 5.93 -21.90 12.55
CA GLY A 275 5.41 -21.64 11.20
C GLY A 275 5.66 -22.77 10.20
N SER A 276 6.02 -23.97 10.66
CA SER A 276 6.08 -25.15 9.80
C SER A 276 4.71 -25.49 9.19
N GLY A 277 4.71 -26.11 8.00
CA GLY A 277 3.49 -26.41 7.25
C GLY A 277 2.86 -25.21 6.52
N ILE A 278 3.51 -24.05 6.47
CA ILE A 278 2.96 -22.84 5.80
C ILE A 278 3.10 -22.90 4.27
N MET A 279 4.09 -23.59 3.72
CA MET A 279 4.24 -23.71 2.26
C MET A 279 3.22 -24.66 1.62
N GLU A 280 2.64 -25.51 2.44
CA GLU A 280 1.64 -26.53 2.13
C GLU A 280 0.21 -25.95 2.17
N GLU A 281 -0.02 -24.91 2.97
CA GLU A 281 -1.31 -24.25 3.20
C GLU A 281 -1.92 -23.70 1.89
N GLN A 282 -2.95 -24.35 1.34
CA GLN A 282 -3.61 -23.85 0.13
C GLN A 282 -4.65 -22.77 0.44
N PRO A 283 -4.76 -21.71 -0.39
CA PRO A 283 -5.90 -20.81 -0.31
C PRO A 283 -7.21 -21.53 -0.65
N PRO A 284 -8.37 -21.08 -0.12
CA PRO A 284 -9.68 -21.46 -0.64
C PRO A 284 -9.76 -21.29 -2.17
N GLU A 285 -10.48 -22.16 -2.87
CA GLU A 285 -10.50 -22.19 -4.35
C GLU A 285 -10.91 -20.83 -4.96
N SER A 286 -11.85 -20.12 -4.32
CA SER A 286 -12.29 -18.76 -4.68
C SER A 286 -11.21 -17.68 -4.58
N LEU A 287 -10.11 -17.94 -3.86
CA LEU A 287 -8.99 -17.04 -3.62
C LEU A 287 -7.69 -17.52 -4.27
N LYS A 288 -7.71 -18.69 -4.92
CA LYS A 288 -6.55 -19.36 -5.53
C LYS A 288 -5.82 -18.52 -6.58
N TYR A 289 -6.56 -17.74 -7.37
CA TYR A 289 -5.96 -16.78 -8.31
C TYR A 289 -5.20 -15.64 -7.62
N ARG A 290 -5.61 -15.26 -6.40
CA ARG A 290 -5.04 -14.13 -5.64
C ARG A 290 -3.91 -14.53 -4.68
N TYR A 291 -3.91 -15.76 -4.18
CA TYR A 291 -2.97 -16.23 -3.15
C TYR A 291 -2.27 -17.56 -3.49
N GLY A 292 -2.43 -18.10 -4.70
CA GLY A 292 -1.77 -19.34 -5.12
C GLY A 292 -0.25 -19.22 -5.26
N GLY A 293 0.22 -18.04 -5.68
CA GLY A 293 1.59 -17.71 -6.11
C GLY A 293 1.56 -16.66 -7.23
#